data_AF-A0A7K1G2R6-F1
#
_entry.id   AF-A0A7K1G2R6-F1
#
_cell.length_a   1.000
_cell.length_b   1.000
_cell.length_c   1.000
_cell.angle_alpha   90.00
_cell.angle_beta   90.00
_cell.angle_gamma   90.00
#
_symmetry.space_group_name_H-M   'P 1'
#
loop_
_entity.id
_entity.type
_entity.pdbx_description
1 polymer ?
#
loop_
_entity_poly.entity_id
_entity_poly.type
_entity_poly.pdbx_seq_one_letter_code
_entity_poly.pdbx_strand_id
1 'polypeptide(L)'
;MNSTPIITDTHTHLYSEEFDQDRDEMIQRAINAGVTRFFIPAIDAAATQSMYDLEQNYPDYVFLMMGLHPTYVKDNYEEELKHVETELSKRKFYAVGEIGIDLYWDKTHLKEQQIAFKRQIQLAKQYKLPIVIHCREAFDEIFEILEEEKSEDLFGIFHCFSGTLLQAKQAISYNMKLGIGGVVTFKNGKIDQFLNQIDLKHIVLETDSPYLAPIPYRGKRNESSYLVNVIAKLADIYAISEEEIAVITTQNSKDVFGI
;
A
#
# COMPACT_ATOMS: atom_id res chain seq x y z
N MET A 1 6.01 28.40 14.53
CA MET A 1 6.87 27.68 13.58
C MET A 1 5.94 26.72 12.88
N ASN A 2 5.63 26.94 11.61
CA ASN A 2 4.83 25.98 10.84
C ASN A 2 5.71 24.76 10.64
N SER A 3 5.47 23.71 11.42
CA SER A 3 6.09 22.41 11.20
C SER A 3 5.71 21.95 9.80
N THR A 4 6.68 21.67 8.95
CA THR A 4 6.45 21.02 7.65
C THR A 4 5.54 19.81 7.86
N PRO A 5 4.44 19.67 7.10
CA PRO A 5 3.51 18.57 7.29
C PRO A 5 4.24 17.23 7.09
N ILE A 6 3.98 16.28 8.00
CA ILE A 6 4.40 14.89 7.87
C ILE A 6 3.89 14.36 6.53
N ILE A 7 4.73 13.70 5.75
CA ILE A 7 4.32 12.94 4.56
C ILE A 7 4.32 11.45 4.91
N THR A 8 3.28 10.75 4.50
CA THR A 8 3.09 9.31 4.72
C THR A 8 3.31 8.54 3.44
N ASP A 9 4.19 7.55 3.49
CA ASP A 9 4.30 6.49 2.51
C ASP A 9 3.47 5.30 2.99
N THR A 10 2.29 5.12 2.41
CA THR A 10 1.34 4.07 2.84
C THR A 10 1.73 2.67 2.40
N HIS A 11 2.78 2.51 1.60
CA HIS A 11 3.22 1.19 1.13
C HIS A 11 4.68 1.21 0.68
N THR A 12 5.57 0.58 1.46
CA THR A 12 6.99 0.49 1.15
C THR A 12 7.67 -0.72 1.82
N HIS A 13 8.56 -1.41 1.10
CA HIS A 13 9.21 -2.64 1.54
C HIS A 13 10.65 -2.39 1.99
N LEU A 14 10.85 -1.51 2.98
CA LEU A 14 12.19 -1.09 3.42
C LEU A 14 13.02 -2.20 4.08
N TYR A 15 12.38 -3.32 4.45
CA TYR A 15 13.04 -4.53 4.94
C TYR A 15 13.64 -5.39 3.82
N SER A 16 13.36 -5.06 2.54
CA SER A 16 13.90 -5.77 1.39
C SER A 16 15.43 -5.76 1.38
N GLU A 17 16.01 -6.86 0.90
CA GLU A 17 17.46 -7.02 0.67
C GLU A 17 18.01 -5.99 -0.32
N GLU A 18 17.16 -5.45 -1.20
CA GLU A 18 17.51 -4.38 -2.13
C GLU A 18 18.06 -3.13 -1.42
N PHE A 19 17.78 -2.95 -0.13
CA PHE A 19 18.28 -1.84 0.70
C PHE A 19 19.43 -2.22 1.64
N ASP A 20 19.92 -3.47 1.66
CA ASP A 20 20.89 -3.92 2.68
C ASP A 20 22.18 -3.10 2.73
N GLN A 21 22.60 -2.51 1.62
CA GLN A 21 23.83 -1.73 1.53
C GLN A 21 23.68 -0.29 2.03
N ASP A 22 22.46 0.28 2.02
CA ASP A 22 22.25 1.72 2.26
C ASP A 22 20.93 2.07 2.97
N ARG A 23 20.27 1.11 3.63
CA ARG A 23 18.95 1.27 4.28
C ARG A 23 18.88 2.51 5.15
N ASP A 24 19.87 2.70 6.03
CA ASP A 24 19.89 3.83 6.98
C ASP A 24 20.04 5.17 6.25
N GLU A 25 20.89 5.23 5.23
CA GLU A 25 21.08 6.43 4.42
C GLU A 25 19.82 6.76 3.62
N MET A 26 19.15 5.74 3.08
CA MET A 26 17.90 5.88 2.32
C MET A 26 16.75 6.35 3.20
N ILE A 27 16.58 5.78 4.40
CA ILE A 27 15.57 6.24 5.36
C ILE A 27 15.86 7.69 5.78
N GLN A 28 17.12 8.05 6.01
CA GLN A 28 17.48 9.42 6.33
C GLN A 28 17.18 10.39 5.17
N ARG A 29 17.37 9.99 3.91
CA ARG A 29 16.94 10.78 2.73
C ARG A 29 15.43 11.00 2.74
N ALA A 30 14.64 9.98 3.03
CA ALA A 30 13.19 10.08 3.12
C ALA A 30 12.74 11.05 4.23
N ILE A 31 13.31 10.91 5.43
CA ILE A 31 13.04 11.80 6.58
C ILE A 31 13.38 13.26 6.24
N ASN A 32 14.55 13.49 5.62
CA ASN A 32 14.96 14.83 5.21
C ASN A 32 14.03 15.45 4.14
N ALA A 33 13.38 14.61 3.34
CA ALA A 33 12.36 15.02 2.36
C ALA A 33 10.97 15.23 2.98
N GLY A 34 10.80 15.03 4.30
CA GLY A 34 9.52 15.14 5.01
C GLY A 34 8.71 13.85 5.08
N VAL A 35 9.16 12.78 4.41
CA VAL A 35 8.53 11.45 4.45
C VAL A 35 8.99 10.76 5.72
N THR A 36 8.13 10.78 6.74
CA THR A 36 8.48 10.39 8.12
C THR A 36 7.52 9.35 8.66
N ARG A 37 6.73 8.71 7.80
CA ARG A 37 5.83 7.63 8.21
C ARG A 37 5.74 6.59 7.13
N PHE A 38 6.18 5.37 7.46
CA PHE A 38 6.33 4.26 6.53
C PHE A 38 5.45 3.10 6.97
N PHE A 39 4.49 2.74 6.13
CA PHE A 39 3.70 1.53 6.32
C PHE A 39 4.34 0.37 5.57
N ILE A 40 4.61 -0.71 6.30
CA ILE A 40 5.43 -1.82 5.84
C ILE A 40 4.56 -3.08 5.70
N PRO A 41 4.17 -3.48 4.48
CA PRO A 41 3.40 -4.69 4.25
C PRO A 41 4.26 -5.93 4.40
N ALA A 42 3.72 -6.97 5.02
CA ALA A 42 4.27 -8.31 4.90
C ALA A 42 3.94 -8.90 3.52
N ILE A 43 4.82 -9.80 3.05
CA ILE A 43 4.60 -10.56 1.80
C ILE A 43 4.41 -12.06 2.07
N ASP A 44 5.15 -12.62 3.04
CA ASP A 44 5.07 -14.00 3.51
C ASP A 44 5.65 -14.11 4.94
N ALA A 45 5.62 -15.31 5.51
CA ALA A 45 6.17 -15.56 6.84
C ALA A 45 7.68 -15.29 6.93
N ALA A 46 8.45 -15.50 5.85
CA ALA A 46 9.89 -15.34 5.84
C ALA A 46 10.34 -13.89 6.04
N ALA A 47 9.54 -12.92 5.58
CA ALA A 47 9.80 -11.49 5.77
C ALA A 47 9.61 -11.00 7.22
N THR A 48 8.96 -11.77 8.09
CA THR A 48 8.49 -11.27 9.40
C THR A 48 9.63 -10.79 10.30
N GLN A 49 10.76 -11.51 10.33
CA GLN A 49 11.87 -11.13 11.22
C GLN A 49 12.54 -9.82 10.76
N SER A 50 12.78 -9.64 9.46
CA SER A 50 13.39 -8.41 8.95
C SER A 50 12.47 -7.18 9.10
N MET A 51 11.15 -7.38 9.06
CA MET A 51 10.18 -6.34 9.40
C MET A 51 10.27 -5.93 10.88
N TYR A 52 10.42 -6.89 11.81
CA TYR A 52 10.59 -6.60 13.23
C TYR A 52 11.91 -5.91 13.52
N ASP A 53 12.99 -6.34 12.88
CA ASP A 53 14.29 -5.69 13.01
C ASP A 53 14.24 -4.23 12.49
N LEU A 54 13.54 -4.00 11.38
CA LEU A 54 13.31 -2.66 10.84
C LEU A 54 12.52 -1.77 11.80
N GLU A 55 11.40 -2.25 12.35
CA GLU A 55 10.60 -1.51 13.32
C GLU A 55 11.39 -1.20 14.60
N GLN A 56 12.17 -2.16 15.10
CA GLN A 56 13.01 -1.96 16.27
C GLN A 56 14.05 -0.85 16.06
N ASN A 57 14.61 -0.74 14.86
CA ASN A 57 15.59 0.28 14.52
C ASN A 57 14.95 1.67 14.29
N TYR A 58 13.68 1.72 13.87
CA TYR A 58 12.96 2.95 13.50
C TYR A 58 11.54 3.02 14.11
N PRO A 59 11.38 2.90 15.44
CA PRO A 59 10.09 2.68 16.08
C PRO A 59 9.11 3.85 15.94
N ASP A 60 9.62 5.07 15.75
CA ASP A 60 8.79 6.27 15.59
C ASP A 60 8.28 6.47 14.15
N TYR A 61 8.87 5.76 13.18
CA TYR A 61 8.63 5.98 11.76
C TYR A 61 7.97 4.78 11.05
N VAL A 62 8.11 3.57 11.60
CA VAL A 62 7.73 2.31 10.96
C VAL A 62 6.44 1.72 11.55
N PHE A 63 5.50 1.40 10.66
CA PHE A 63 4.17 0.89 10.99
C PHE A 63 3.92 -0.42 10.24
N LEU A 64 4.02 -1.54 10.96
CA LEU A 64 3.92 -2.86 10.33
C LEU A 64 2.48 -3.25 9.99
N MET A 65 2.31 -3.90 8.85
CA MET A 65 1.09 -4.55 8.40
C MET A 65 1.36 -6.05 8.23
N MET A 66 0.35 -6.90 8.43
CA MET A 66 0.52 -8.35 8.37
C MET A 66 -0.40 -8.95 7.31
N GLY A 67 0.11 -9.86 6.48
CA GLY A 67 -0.65 -10.49 5.42
C GLY A 67 0.21 -11.46 4.62
N LEU A 68 -0.45 -12.14 3.69
CA LEU A 68 0.13 -13.03 2.69
C LEU A 68 -0.19 -12.46 1.31
N HIS A 69 0.86 -12.05 0.61
CA HIS A 69 0.80 -11.48 -0.73
C HIS A 69 0.44 -12.57 -1.77
N PRO A 70 -0.38 -12.26 -2.79
CA PRO A 70 -0.88 -13.26 -3.75
C PRO A 70 0.21 -14.05 -4.49
N THR A 71 1.35 -13.43 -4.78
CA THR A 71 2.48 -14.12 -5.46
C THR A 71 3.20 -15.15 -4.57
N TYR A 72 2.94 -15.14 -3.26
CA TYR A 72 3.44 -16.11 -2.29
C TYR A 72 2.38 -17.16 -1.91
N VAL A 73 1.17 -17.06 -2.45
CA VAL A 73 0.14 -18.10 -2.32
C VAL A 73 0.52 -19.28 -3.22
N LYS A 74 1.00 -20.34 -2.58
CA LYS A 74 1.41 -21.61 -3.20
C LYS A 74 0.75 -22.78 -2.47
N ASP A 75 1.22 -24.00 -2.67
CA ASP A 75 0.67 -25.20 -2.03
C ASP A 75 0.69 -25.15 -0.48
N ASN A 76 1.57 -24.33 0.11
CA ASN A 76 1.68 -24.13 1.56
C ASN A 76 0.85 -22.96 2.10
N TYR A 77 -0.08 -22.37 1.32
CA TYR A 77 -0.80 -21.15 1.72
C TYR A 77 -1.56 -21.28 3.05
N GLU A 78 -2.02 -22.47 3.44
CA GLU A 78 -2.67 -22.69 4.74
C GLU A 78 -1.71 -22.50 5.93
N GLU A 79 -0.42 -22.85 5.76
CA GLU A 79 0.61 -22.63 6.78
C GLU A 79 0.93 -21.14 6.91
N GLU A 80 1.03 -20.44 5.78
CA GLU A 80 1.22 -18.98 5.73
C GLU A 80 0.04 -18.23 6.37
N LEU A 81 -1.21 -18.63 6.08
CA LEU A 81 -2.39 -18.02 6.71
C LEU A 81 -2.44 -18.28 8.21
N LYS A 82 -2.01 -19.46 8.67
CA LYS A 82 -1.86 -19.73 10.10
C LYS A 82 -0.80 -18.85 10.75
N HIS A 83 0.29 -18.55 10.05
CA HIS A 83 1.29 -17.58 10.51
C HIS A 83 0.69 -16.18 10.65
N VAL A 84 -0.03 -15.69 9.64
CA VAL A 84 -0.76 -14.40 9.68
C VAL A 84 -1.71 -14.32 10.90
N GLU A 85 -2.54 -15.35 11.11
CA GLU A 85 -3.45 -15.43 12.27
C GLU A 85 -2.70 -15.39 13.60
N THR A 86 -1.58 -16.11 13.67
CA THR A 86 -0.74 -16.19 14.85
C THR A 86 -0.12 -14.84 15.18
N GLU A 87 0.46 -14.14 14.20
CA GLU A 87 1.09 -12.84 14.43
C GLU A 87 0.06 -11.77 14.80
N LEU A 88 -1.09 -11.70 14.11
CA LEU A 88 -2.19 -10.78 14.45
C LEU A 88 -2.68 -10.96 15.90
N SER A 89 -2.60 -12.18 16.45
CA SER A 89 -2.99 -12.45 17.85
C SER A 89 -1.95 -12.04 18.89
N LYS A 90 -0.67 -11.89 18.50
CA LYS A 90 0.46 -11.67 19.42
C LYS A 90 0.75 -10.20 19.69
N ARG A 91 0.54 -9.33 18.70
CA ARG A 91 0.96 -7.94 18.74
C ARG A 91 0.10 -7.04 17.85
N LYS A 92 0.30 -5.74 17.97
CA LYS A 92 -0.39 -4.74 17.13
C LYS A 92 0.21 -4.73 15.72
N PHE A 93 -0.68 -4.72 14.73
CA PHE A 93 -0.43 -4.35 13.34
C PHE A 93 -1.41 -3.24 12.94
N TYR A 94 -1.08 -2.48 11.90
CA TYR A 94 -1.87 -1.34 11.46
C TYR A 94 -2.84 -1.64 10.31
N ALA A 95 -2.64 -2.76 9.61
CA ALA A 95 -3.53 -3.25 8.56
C ALA A 95 -3.33 -4.76 8.35
N VAL A 96 -4.29 -5.37 7.67
CA VAL A 96 -4.09 -6.68 7.03
C VAL A 96 -3.68 -6.46 5.58
N GLY A 97 -2.41 -6.68 5.29
CA GLY A 97 -1.78 -6.29 4.04
C GLY A 97 -0.30 -6.69 3.99
N GLU A 98 0.23 -7.02 2.83
CA GLU A 98 -0.41 -6.92 1.51
C GLU A 98 -1.18 -8.19 1.14
N ILE A 99 -2.42 -8.05 0.66
CA ILE A 99 -3.32 -9.17 0.33
C ILE A 99 -4.00 -8.90 -1.01
N GLY A 100 -4.49 -9.91 -1.74
CA GLY A 100 -5.22 -9.66 -2.99
C GLY A 100 -5.06 -10.76 -4.00
N ILE A 101 -5.02 -10.40 -5.29
CA ILE A 101 -4.91 -11.33 -6.41
C ILE A 101 -3.93 -10.76 -7.46
N ASP A 102 -3.02 -11.61 -7.95
CA ASP A 102 -2.09 -11.32 -9.04
C ASP A 102 -2.19 -12.44 -10.09
N LEU A 103 -2.64 -12.09 -11.29
CA LEU A 103 -2.79 -13.00 -12.43
C LEU A 103 -1.82 -12.70 -13.58
N TYR A 104 -0.85 -11.82 -13.35
CA TYR A 104 0.09 -11.41 -14.39
C TYR A 104 1.17 -12.48 -14.63
N TRP A 105 1.75 -13.01 -13.55
CA TRP A 105 2.88 -13.95 -13.63
C TRP A 105 2.45 -15.40 -13.73
N ASP A 106 1.45 -15.78 -12.94
CA ASP A 106 0.95 -17.14 -12.83
C ASP A 106 -0.55 -17.11 -12.49
N LYS A 107 -1.30 -18.05 -13.05
CA LYS A 107 -2.75 -18.20 -12.80
C LYS A 107 -3.09 -19.54 -12.15
N THR A 108 -2.08 -20.38 -11.88
CA THR A 108 -2.23 -21.74 -11.37
C THR A 108 -2.97 -21.77 -10.04
N HIS A 109 -2.63 -20.85 -9.14
CA HIS A 109 -3.16 -20.78 -7.77
C HIS A 109 -4.29 -19.77 -7.59
N LEU A 110 -5.06 -19.42 -8.65
CA LEU A 110 -6.14 -18.43 -8.54
C LEU A 110 -7.15 -18.80 -7.44
N LYS A 111 -7.53 -20.08 -7.33
CA LYS A 111 -8.50 -20.52 -6.32
C LYS A 111 -7.96 -20.32 -4.89
N GLU A 112 -6.70 -20.64 -4.69
CA GLU A 112 -6.00 -20.49 -3.42
C GLU A 112 -5.84 -18.99 -3.09
N GLN A 113 -5.54 -18.14 -4.08
CA GLN A 113 -5.49 -16.68 -3.90
C GLN A 113 -6.85 -16.13 -3.48
N GLN A 114 -7.95 -16.58 -4.10
CA GLN A 114 -9.31 -16.18 -3.72
C GLN A 114 -9.65 -16.59 -2.27
N ILE A 115 -9.29 -17.82 -1.88
CA ILE A 115 -9.47 -18.32 -0.50
C ILE A 115 -8.65 -17.49 0.49
N ALA A 116 -7.36 -17.27 0.20
CA ALA A 116 -6.45 -16.51 1.05
C ALA A 116 -6.90 -15.05 1.18
N PHE A 117 -7.30 -14.40 0.08
CA PHE A 117 -7.78 -13.02 0.09
C PHE A 117 -9.04 -12.88 0.95
N LYS A 118 -10.03 -13.76 0.74
CA LYS A 118 -11.29 -13.76 1.51
C LYS A 118 -11.05 -13.99 3.00
N ARG A 119 -10.21 -14.97 3.37
CA ARG A 119 -9.89 -15.25 4.78
C ARG A 119 -9.17 -14.08 5.45
N GLN A 120 -8.27 -13.40 4.74
CA GLN A 120 -7.57 -12.24 5.27
C GLN A 120 -8.49 -11.01 5.42
N ILE A 121 -9.46 -10.81 4.52
CA ILE A 121 -10.53 -9.81 4.72
C ILE A 121 -11.33 -10.10 6.01
N GLN A 122 -11.67 -11.37 6.24
CA GLN A 122 -12.41 -11.77 7.45
C GLN A 122 -11.59 -11.53 8.72
N LEU A 123 -10.28 -11.79 8.68
CA LEU A 123 -9.37 -11.44 9.78
C LEU A 123 -9.32 -9.92 10.00
N ALA A 124 -9.22 -9.11 8.93
CA ALA A 124 -9.21 -7.66 9.05
C ALA A 124 -10.46 -7.14 9.76
N LYS A 125 -11.64 -7.65 9.39
CA LYS A 125 -12.92 -7.33 10.07
C LYS A 125 -12.94 -7.78 11.52
N GLN A 126 -12.40 -8.95 11.84
CA GLN A 126 -12.31 -9.46 13.21
C GLN A 126 -11.47 -8.54 14.10
N TYR A 127 -10.33 -8.07 13.59
CA TYR A 127 -9.41 -7.20 14.32
C TYR A 127 -9.70 -5.70 14.15
N LYS A 128 -10.74 -5.34 13.38
CA LYS A 128 -11.10 -3.95 13.05
C LYS A 128 -9.95 -3.17 12.41
N LEU A 129 -9.23 -3.84 11.51
CA LEU A 129 -8.11 -3.28 10.77
C LEU A 129 -8.51 -3.00 9.32
N PRO A 130 -7.94 -1.96 8.69
CA PRO A 130 -8.05 -1.78 7.25
C PRO A 130 -7.37 -2.92 6.49
N ILE A 131 -7.79 -3.16 5.25
CA ILE A 131 -7.06 -4.00 4.30
C ILE A 131 -6.18 -3.17 3.37
N VAL A 132 -5.07 -3.73 2.91
CA VAL A 132 -4.26 -3.15 1.81
C VAL A 132 -4.18 -4.17 0.67
N ILE A 133 -4.79 -3.79 -0.46
CA ILE A 133 -5.10 -4.69 -1.57
C ILE A 133 -4.07 -4.55 -2.70
N HIS A 134 -3.37 -5.63 -3.01
CA HIS A 134 -2.67 -5.84 -4.28
C HIS A 134 -3.65 -6.27 -5.36
N CYS A 135 -3.52 -5.69 -6.55
CA CYS A 135 -4.27 -6.12 -7.72
C CYS A 135 -3.40 -6.02 -8.96
N ARG A 136 -3.26 -7.14 -9.66
CA ARG A 136 -2.62 -7.12 -10.98
C ARG A 136 -3.33 -8.06 -11.95
N GLU A 137 -3.92 -7.47 -12.99
CA GLU A 137 -4.76 -8.17 -13.97
C GLU A 137 -5.92 -8.97 -13.35
N ALA A 138 -6.44 -8.53 -12.18
CA ALA A 138 -7.38 -9.30 -11.37
C ALA A 138 -8.52 -8.44 -10.76
N PHE A 139 -8.88 -7.33 -11.42
CA PHE A 139 -9.91 -6.42 -10.90
C PHE A 139 -11.27 -7.10 -10.74
N ASP A 140 -11.66 -7.94 -11.70
CA ASP A 140 -12.98 -8.58 -11.69
C ASP A 140 -13.09 -9.56 -10.52
N GLU A 141 -12.07 -10.40 -10.32
CA GLU A 141 -11.99 -11.36 -9.23
C GLU A 141 -11.94 -10.68 -7.86
N ILE A 142 -11.21 -9.57 -7.74
CA ILE A 142 -11.15 -8.79 -6.49
C ILE A 142 -12.52 -8.16 -6.19
N PHE A 143 -13.17 -7.54 -7.17
CA PHE A 143 -14.45 -6.90 -6.93
C PHE A 143 -15.58 -7.89 -6.63
N GLU A 144 -15.54 -9.11 -7.18
CA GLU A 144 -16.44 -10.18 -6.79
C GLU A 144 -16.33 -10.48 -5.29
N ILE A 145 -15.10 -10.68 -4.79
CA ILE A 145 -14.86 -10.97 -3.36
C ILE A 145 -15.20 -9.76 -2.48
N LEU A 146 -14.88 -8.53 -2.90
CA LEU A 146 -15.22 -7.33 -2.13
C LEU A 146 -16.74 -7.12 -2.05
N GLU A 147 -17.50 -7.48 -3.08
CA GLU A 147 -18.97 -7.46 -3.03
C GLU A 147 -19.51 -8.52 -2.06
N GLU A 148 -19.00 -9.74 -2.12
CA GLU A 148 -19.38 -10.82 -1.19
C GLU A 148 -19.09 -10.45 0.28
N GLU A 149 -17.96 -9.80 0.52
CA GLU A 149 -17.50 -9.42 1.85
C GLU A 149 -17.93 -7.98 2.22
N LYS A 150 -18.83 -7.35 1.46
CA LYS A 150 -19.23 -5.96 1.70
C LYS A 150 -19.89 -5.79 3.07
N SER A 151 -19.36 -4.86 3.86
CA SER A 151 -19.90 -4.49 5.17
C SER A 151 -19.34 -3.14 5.62
N GLU A 152 -19.88 -2.56 6.70
CA GLU A 152 -19.34 -1.34 7.31
C GLU A 152 -17.92 -1.53 7.87
N ASP A 153 -17.56 -2.78 8.21
CA ASP A 153 -16.24 -3.16 8.72
C ASP A 153 -15.21 -3.39 7.59
N LEU A 154 -15.62 -3.32 6.31
CA LEU A 154 -14.71 -3.40 5.17
C LEU A 154 -14.29 -1.99 4.75
N PHE A 155 -13.01 -1.68 4.93
CA PHE A 155 -12.39 -0.42 4.53
C PHE A 155 -10.88 -0.64 4.34
N GLY A 156 -10.20 0.25 3.60
CA GLY A 156 -8.79 0.04 3.33
C GLY A 156 -8.20 0.89 2.21
N ILE A 157 -7.14 0.37 1.61
CA ILE A 157 -6.42 0.97 0.49
C ILE A 157 -6.34 -0.05 -0.64
N PHE A 158 -6.71 0.39 -1.83
CA PHE A 158 -6.38 -0.31 -3.07
C PHE A 158 -5.00 0.18 -3.50
N HIS A 159 -3.97 -0.58 -3.13
CA HIS A 159 -2.57 -0.23 -3.36
C HIS A 159 -2.24 -0.23 -4.86
N CYS A 160 -1.29 0.62 -5.24
CA CYS A 160 -0.78 0.85 -6.58
C CYS A 160 -1.89 0.88 -7.63
N PHE A 161 -2.94 1.68 -7.36
CA PHE A 161 -4.13 1.65 -8.20
C PHE A 161 -3.76 2.03 -9.64
N SER A 162 -4.04 1.12 -10.58
CA SER A 162 -3.74 1.30 -12.01
C SER A 162 -4.95 1.01 -12.91
N GLY A 163 -6.15 1.04 -12.33
CA GLY A 163 -7.40 0.75 -13.04
C GLY A 163 -7.96 1.94 -13.81
N THR A 164 -9.17 1.75 -14.33
CA THR A 164 -9.95 2.80 -15.00
C THR A 164 -10.73 3.67 -14.01
N LEU A 165 -11.27 4.80 -14.47
CA LEU A 165 -12.18 5.64 -13.67
C LEU A 165 -13.39 4.87 -13.11
N LEU A 166 -13.92 3.90 -13.87
CA LEU A 166 -15.04 3.08 -13.42
C LEU A 166 -14.62 2.20 -12.23
N GLN A 167 -13.47 1.53 -12.36
CA GLN A 167 -12.90 0.68 -11.31
C GLN A 167 -12.50 1.51 -10.08
N ALA A 168 -12.05 2.76 -10.26
CA ALA A 168 -11.73 3.68 -9.16
C ALA A 168 -12.98 4.00 -8.35
N LYS A 169 -14.08 4.36 -9.01
CA LYS A 169 -15.38 4.61 -8.37
C LYS A 169 -15.93 3.37 -7.68
N GLN A 170 -15.74 2.20 -8.29
CA GLN A 170 -16.15 0.93 -7.70
C GLN A 170 -15.33 0.62 -6.42
N ALA A 171 -14.01 0.74 -6.44
CA ALA A 171 -13.16 0.58 -5.25
C ALA A 171 -13.56 1.54 -4.13
N ILE A 172 -13.81 2.81 -4.45
CA ILE A 172 -14.30 3.81 -3.48
C ILE A 172 -15.65 3.39 -2.87
N SER A 173 -16.54 2.76 -3.65
CA SER A 173 -17.83 2.27 -3.15
C SER A 173 -17.72 1.12 -2.13
N TYR A 174 -16.55 0.49 -2.02
CA TYR A 174 -16.19 -0.50 -1.00
C TYR A 174 -15.38 0.11 0.16
N ASN A 175 -15.43 1.43 0.34
CA ASN A 175 -14.68 2.18 1.35
C ASN A 175 -13.15 2.06 1.20
N MET A 176 -12.67 1.86 -0.02
CA MET A 176 -11.23 1.89 -0.30
C MET A 176 -10.78 3.32 -0.64
N LYS A 177 -9.62 3.72 -0.11
CA LYS A 177 -8.81 4.78 -0.72
C LYS A 177 -8.02 4.20 -1.89
N LEU A 178 -7.58 5.04 -2.81
CA LEU A 178 -6.70 4.66 -3.92
C LEU A 178 -5.27 5.03 -3.55
N GLY A 179 -4.40 4.03 -3.51
CA GLY A 179 -2.95 4.21 -3.38
C GLY A 179 -2.37 4.71 -4.69
N ILE A 180 -1.74 5.89 -4.65
CA ILE A 180 -1.14 6.53 -5.82
C ILE A 180 0.36 6.68 -5.59
N GLY A 181 1.12 5.88 -6.34
CA GLY A 181 2.59 5.95 -6.36
C GLY A 181 3.16 6.38 -7.71
N GLY A 182 4.39 5.94 -7.99
CA GLY A 182 5.18 6.46 -9.11
C GLY A 182 4.56 6.27 -10.50
N VAL A 183 3.63 5.33 -10.65
CA VAL A 183 2.88 5.05 -11.90
C VAL A 183 2.15 6.29 -12.42
N VAL A 184 1.71 7.21 -11.56
CA VAL A 184 1.07 8.47 -11.97
C VAL A 184 1.97 9.37 -12.83
N THR A 185 3.28 9.19 -12.71
CA THR A 185 4.27 9.93 -13.51
C THR A 185 4.54 9.27 -14.86
N PHE A 186 4.06 8.05 -15.10
CA PHE A 186 4.40 7.29 -16.31
C PHE A 186 3.49 7.64 -17.47
N LYS A 187 4.08 7.88 -18.65
CA LYS A 187 3.31 8.11 -19.91
C LYS A 187 2.29 7.00 -20.22
N ASN A 188 2.61 5.75 -19.87
CA ASN A 188 1.76 4.59 -20.12
C ASN A 188 0.85 4.23 -18.93
N GLY A 189 0.98 4.91 -17.80
CA GLY A 189 0.20 4.63 -16.59
C GLY A 189 -1.28 4.99 -16.75
N LYS A 190 -1.59 6.01 -17.58
CA LYS A 190 -2.95 6.50 -17.94
C LYS A 190 -3.85 6.95 -16.77
N ILE A 191 -3.49 6.63 -15.53
CA ILE A 191 -4.25 7.03 -14.35
C ILE A 191 -4.35 8.55 -14.20
N ASP A 192 -3.30 9.27 -14.58
CA ASP A 192 -3.26 10.74 -14.54
C ASP A 192 -4.32 11.40 -15.42
N GLN A 193 -4.88 10.68 -16.40
CA GLN A 193 -5.89 11.18 -17.33
C GLN A 193 -7.27 11.39 -16.68
N PHE A 194 -7.54 10.75 -15.54
CA PHE A 194 -8.84 10.86 -14.87
C PHE A 194 -8.77 11.19 -13.38
N LEU A 195 -7.57 11.26 -12.77
CA LEU A 195 -7.44 11.53 -11.33
C LEU A 195 -8.11 12.84 -10.91
N ASN A 196 -8.13 13.87 -11.75
CA ASN A 196 -8.84 15.13 -11.47
C ASN A 196 -10.38 14.98 -11.37
N GLN A 197 -10.94 13.80 -11.69
CA GLN A 197 -12.36 13.46 -11.51
C GLN A 197 -12.61 12.68 -10.22
N ILE A 198 -11.57 12.36 -9.45
CA ILE A 198 -11.65 11.73 -8.13
C ILE A 198 -11.41 12.82 -7.08
N ASP A 199 -12.26 12.89 -6.06
CA ASP A 199 -12.04 13.81 -4.93
C ASP A 199 -10.78 13.37 -4.17
N LEU A 200 -9.86 14.30 -3.92
CA LEU A 200 -8.56 14.04 -3.30
C LEU A 200 -8.68 13.37 -1.92
N LYS A 201 -9.82 13.52 -1.22
CA LYS A 201 -10.09 12.78 0.02
C LYS A 201 -10.06 11.25 -0.16
N HIS A 202 -10.15 10.74 -1.38
CA HIS A 202 -10.08 9.30 -1.67
C HIS A 202 -8.67 8.81 -2.02
N ILE A 203 -7.66 9.68 -1.97
CA ILE A 203 -6.30 9.37 -2.40
C ILE A 203 -5.36 9.28 -1.20
N VAL A 204 -4.46 8.30 -1.22
CA VAL A 204 -3.29 8.20 -0.34
C VAL A 204 -2.03 8.06 -1.17
N LEU A 205 -0.89 8.40 -0.58
CA LEU A 205 0.41 8.43 -1.25
C LEU A 205 1.25 7.24 -0.82
N GLU A 206 1.97 6.67 -1.77
CA GLU A 206 2.85 5.54 -1.56
C GLU A 206 4.00 5.52 -2.57
N THR A 207 5.02 4.73 -2.29
CA THR A 207 6.08 4.50 -3.28
C THR A 207 6.06 3.12 -3.89
N ASP A 208 5.63 2.09 -3.15
CA ASP A 208 5.90 0.68 -3.50
C ASP A 208 7.41 0.39 -3.59
N SER A 209 8.24 1.12 -2.83
CA SER A 209 9.69 0.94 -2.90
C SER A 209 10.09 -0.47 -2.47
N PRO A 210 11.00 -1.16 -3.18
CA PRO A 210 11.97 -0.64 -4.17
C PRO A 210 11.47 -0.56 -5.62
N TYR A 211 10.20 -0.85 -5.88
CA TYR A 211 9.62 -0.94 -7.22
C TYR A 211 9.05 0.38 -7.72
N LEU A 212 8.78 0.45 -9.04
CA LEU A 212 7.96 1.52 -9.64
C LEU A 212 8.44 2.97 -9.44
N ALA A 213 9.75 3.20 -9.44
CA ALA A 213 10.34 4.55 -9.26
C ALA A 213 9.72 5.61 -10.19
N PRO A 214 9.26 6.77 -9.66
CA PRO A 214 8.66 7.83 -10.46
C PRO A 214 9.67 8.49 -11.40
N ILE A 215 9.20 9.27 -12.39
CA ILE A 215 10.05 10.18 -13.15
C ILE A 215 10.65 11.24 -12.20
N PRO A 216 11.96 11.56 -12.28
CA PRO A 216 12.95 11.18 -13.31
C PRO A 216 13.75 9.89 -13.02
N TYR A 217 13.42 9.14 -11.98
CA TYR A 217 14.14 7.95 -11.51
C TYR A 217 13.67 6.63 -12.16
N ARG A 218 12.73 6.68 -13.10
CA ARG A 218 12.20 5.49 -13.79
C ARG A 218 13.32 4.58 -14.30
N GLY A 219 13.26 3.31 -13.91
CA GLY A 219 14.28 2.29 -14.23
C GLY A 219 15.41 2.18 -13.21
N LYS A 220 15.39 2.98 -12.15
CA LYS A 220 16.24 2.84 -10.96
C LYS A 220 15.45 2.21 -9.81
N ARG A 221 16.15 1.75 -8.77
CA ARG A 221 15.55 1.38 -7.48
C ARG A 221 14.77 2.58 -6.93
N ASN A 222 13.52 2.35 -6.54
CA ASN A 222 12.70 3.36 -5.88
C ASN A 222 13.11 3.51 -4.42
N GLU A 223 12.76 4.63 -3.81
CA GLU A 223 12.90 4.88 -2.38
C GLU A 223 11.82 5.84 -1.90
N SER A 224 11.48 5.77 -0.61
CA SER A 224 10.41 6.58 -0.01
C SER A 224 10.63 8.09 -0.16
N SER A 225 11.88 8.56 -0.34
CA SER A 225 12.19 9.97 -0.61
C SER A 225 11.60 10.49 -1.93
N TYR A 226 11.35 9.60 -2.90
CA TYR A 226 10.82 9.97 -4.22
C TYR A 226 9.31 10.25 -4.20
N LEU A 227 8.64 10.11 -3.05
CA LEU A 227 7.24 10.45 -2.90
C LEU A 227 6.95 11.93 -3.19
N VAL A 228 7.95 12.80 -3.01
CA VAL A 228 7.86 14.23 -3.40
C VAL A 228 7.59 14.41 -4.91
N ASN A 229 8.07 13.50 -5.76
CA ASN A 229 7.80 13.53 -7.19
C ASN A 229 6.35 13.16 -7.52
N VAL A 230 5.76 12.26 -6.73
CA VAL A 230 4.34 11.90 -6.84
C VAL A 230 3.48 13.09 -6.39
N ILE A 231 3.85 13.74 -5.29
CA ILE A 231 3.18 14.95 -4.78
C ILE A 231 3.17 16.05 -5.84
N ALA A 232 4.33 16.37 -6.43
CA ALA A 232 4.43 17.39 -7.48
C ALA A 232 3.53 17.07 -8.68
N LYS A 233 3.51 15.81 -9.13
CA LYS A 233 2.63 15.39 -10.24
C LYS A 233 1.14 15.50 -9.88
N LEU A 234 0.75 15.22 -8.63
CA LEU A 234 -0.63 15.39 -8.20
C LEU A 234 -1.01 16.87 -8.05
N ALA A 235 -0.10 17.71 -7.55
CA ALA A 235 -0.30 19.16 -7.48
C ALA A 235 -0.63 19.73 -8.88
N ASP A 236 0.08 19.30 -9.92
CA ASP A 236 -0.21 19.65 -11.31
C ASP A 236 -1.60 19.18 -11.78
N ILE A 237 -1.98 17.94 -11.47
CA ILE A 237 -3.25 17.33 -11.90
C ILE A 237 -4.45 18.03 -11.23
N TYR A 238 -4.34 18.32 -9.94
CA TYR A 238 -5.41 18.91 -9.14
C TYR A 238 -5.39 20.45 -9.13
N ALA A 239 -4.36 21.07 -9.71
CA ALA A 239 -4.15 22.51 -9.76
C ALA A 239 -4.17 23.19 -8.37
N ILE A 240 -3.50 22.56 -7.39
CA ILE A 240 -3.33 23.05 -6.02
C ILE A 240 -1.86 22.91 -5.59
N SER A 241 -1.48 23.41 -4.42
CA SER A 241 -0.09 23.35 -3.97
C SER A 241 0.34 21.94 -3.52
N GLU A 242 1.65 21.67 -3.60
CA GLU A 242 2.25 20.45 -3.06
C GLU A 242 1.97 20.27 -1.55
N GLU A 243 1.95 21.39 -0.80
CA GLU A 243 1.61 21.39 0.62
C GLU A 243 0.17 20.93 0.85
N GLU A 244 -0.80 21.42 0.07
CA GLU A 244 -2.20 20.98 0.17
C GLU A 244 -2.35 19.49 -0.17
N ILE A 245 -1.66 18.99 -1.21
CA ILE A 245 -1.63 17.56 -1.53
C ILE A 245 -1.10 16.76 -0.34
N ALA A 246 0.04 17.15 0.21
CA ALA A 246 0.67 16.46 1.34
C ALA A 246 -0.23 16.46 2.58
N VAL A 247 -0.86 17.59 2.92
CA VAL A 247 -1.78 17.69 4.07
C VAL A 247 -3.00 16.79 3.90
N ILE A 248 -3.68 16.85 2.75
CA ILE A 248 -4.93 16.11 2.54
C ILE A 248 -4.66 14.60 2.52
N THR A 249 -3.66 14.16 1.76
CA THR A 249 -3.34 12.72 1.65
C THR A 249 -2.77 12.14 2.95
N THR A 250 -2.02 12.94 3.71
CA THR A 250 -1.57 12.55 5.05
C THR A 250 -2.74 12.41 6.01
N GLN A 251 -3.73 13.31 5.97
CA GLN A 251 -4.93 13.15 6.79
C GLN A 251 -5.73 11.91 6.36
N ASN A 252 -5.88 11.66 5.06
CA ASN A 252 -6.57 10.47 4.55
C ASN A 252 -5.92 9.17 5.05
N SER A 253 -4.58 9.09 5.08
CA SER A 253 -3.89 7.90 5.61
C SER A 253 -4.10 7.74 7.12
N LYS A 254 -4.11 8.84 7.88
CA LYS A 254 -4.45 8.78 9.32
C LYS A 254 -5.85 8.26 9.56
N ASP A 255 -6.83 8.72 8.76
CA ASP A 255 -8.22 8.29 8.88
C ASP A 255 -8.38 6.79 8.60
N VAL A 256 -7.59 6.23 7.67
CA VAL A 256 -7.62 4.79 7.36
C VAL A 256 -6.93 3.96 8.45
N PHE A 257 -5.69 4.33 8.84
CA PHE A 257 -4.88 3.51 9.72
C PHE A 257 -5.11 3.78 11.23
N GLY A 258 -5.88 4.80 11.58
CA GLY A 258 -6.25 5.11 12.96
C GLY A 258 -5.09 5.61 13.82
N ILE A 259 -4.27 6.53 13.29
CA ILE A 259 -3.05 7.06 13.94
C ILE A 259 -3.01 8.58 14.07
#